data_AF-A0AAV2L067-F1
#
_entry.id   AF-A0AAV2L067-F1
#
_cell.length_a   1.000
_cell.length_b   1.000
_cell.length_c   1.000
_cell.angle_alpha   90.00
_cell.angle_beta   90.00
_cell.angle_gamma   90.00
#
_symmetry.space_group_name_H-M   'P 1'
#
loop_
_entity.id
_entity.type
_entity.pdbx_description
1 polymer ?
#
loop_
_entity_poly.entity_id
_entity_poly.type
_entity_poly.pdbx_seq_one_letter_code
_entity_poly.pdbx_strand_id
1 'polypeptide(L)'
;MLTGTGDHRDRRSQGQALTGTGAHRDRRSQGQELTGTGAHRDRRSQGQALTGTGAHRDRRSQGQELTGTGAHRDRSSQGQALTGTGAHRDRRSQGQELTGTGAHRDRS
;
A
#
# COMPACT_ATOMS: atom_id res chain seq x y z
N MET A 1 -2.86 5.90 17.43
CA MET A 1 -3.39 6.52 16.21
C MET A 1 -2.69 7.86 16.02
N LEU A 2 -2.11 8.11 14.85
CA LEU A 2 -1.52 9.41 14.50
C LEU A 2 -2.41 10.07 13.45
N THR A 3 -2.89 11.28 13.75
CA THR A 3 -3.73 12.07 12.85
C THR A 3 -2.99 13.32 12.43
N GLY A 4 -3.05 13.67 11.14
CA GLY A 4 -2.54 14.95 10.68
C GLY A 4 -2.02 14.97 9.26
N THR A 5 -1.30 16.03 8.95
CA THR A 5 -0.67 16.23 7.65
C THR A 5 0.83 16.28 7.76
N GLY A 6 1.55 15.53 6.94
CA GLY A 6 3.01 15.64 6.91
C GLY A 6 3.74 14.43 6.32
N ASP A 7 5.06 14.57 6.23
CA ASP A 7 5.95 13.57 5.67
C ASP A 7 6.66 12.79 6.78
N HIS A 8 6.55 11.47 6.75
CA HIS A 8 7.14 10.57 7.74
C HIS A 8 8.14 9.63 7.09
N ARG A 9 9.28 9.43 7.75
CA ARG A 9 10.32 8.51 7.29
C ARG A 9 10.86 7.69 8.44
N ASP A 10 10.52 6.42 8.46
CA ASP A 10 10.98 5.51 9.50
C ASP A 10 11.88 4.41 8.96
N ARG A 11 12.79 3.96 9.83
CA ARG A 11 13.55 2.74 9.53
C ARG A 11 12.67 1.50 9.74
N ARG A 12 11.80 1.54 10.74
CA ARG A 12 10.88 0.47 11.13
C ARG A 12 9.62 1.08 11.71
N SER A 13 8.49 0.57 11.27
CA SER A 13 7.17 0.96 11.73
C SER A 13 6.37 -0.30 12.06
N GLN A 14 5.74 -0.33 13.23
CA GLN A 14 4.99 -1.49 13.73
C GLN A 14 3.69 -1.04 14.40
N GLY A 15 2.57 -1.68 14.05
CA GLY A 15 1.29 -1.49 14.77
C GLY A 15 0.74 -0.06 14.68
N GLN A 16 0.96 0.63 13.56
CA GLN A 16 0.55 2.02 13.42
C GLN A 16 -0.81 2.13 12.75
N ALA A 17 -1.70 2.93 13.34
CA ALA A 17 -2.89 3.45 12.69
C ALA A 17 -2.65 4.92 12.36
N LEU A 18 -2.62 5.28 11.07
CA LEU A 18 -2.39 6.64 10.58
C LEU A 18 -3.61 7.13 9.82
N THR A 19 -4.08 8.33 10.15
CA THR A 19 -5.20 8.97 9.44
C THR A 19 -4.80 10.39 9.01
N GLY A 20 -4.92 10.71 7.73
CA GLY A 20 -4.71 12.08 7.26
C GLY A 20 -4.12 12.18 5.87
N THR A 21 -3.33 13.23 5.63
CA THR A 21 -2.77 13.52 4.30
C THR A 21 -1.26 13.63 4.34
N GLY A 22 -0.53 12.83 3.57
CA GLY A 22 0.94 12.91 3.62
C GLY A 22 1.70 11.84 2.87
N ALA A 23 3.03 11.89 2.94
CA ALA A 23 3.90 10.86 2.40
C ALA A 23 4.57 10.04 3.52
N HIS A 24 4.54 8.71 3.39
CA HIS A 24 5.18 7.80 4.33
C HIS A 24 6.22 6.95 3.62
N ARG A 25 7.39 6.81 4.25
CA ARG A 25 8.48 6.02 3.67
C ARG A 25 9.18 5.17 4.72
N ASP A 26 8.93 3.86 4.68
CA ASP A 26 9.54 2.93 5.61
C ASP A 26 10.54 1.99 4.93
N ARG A 27 11.60 1.61 5.65
CA ARG A 27 12.39 0.44 5.19
C ARG A 27 11.66 -0.86 5.51
N ARG A 28 10.89 -0.90 6.60
CA ARG A 28 10.14 -2.06 7.07
C ARG A 28 8.90 -1.58 7.79
N SER A 29 7.73 -2.00 7.32
CA SER A 29 6.43 -1.76 7.95
C SER A 29 5.78 -3.10 8.28
N GLN A 30 5.13 -3.18 9.44
CA GLN A 30 4.37 -4.36 9.88
C GLN A 30 3.09 -3.92 10.59
N GLY A 31 1.94 -4.47 10.19
CA GLY A 31 0.66 -4.19 10.86
C GLY A 31 0.30 -2.71 10.81
N GLN A 32 0.22 -2.13 9.60
CA GLN A 32 -0.18 -0.74 9.42
C GLN A 32 -1.61 -0.65 8.91
N GLU A 33 -2.37 0.27 9.48
CA GLU A 33 -3.68 0.70 8.97
C GLU A 33 -3.56 2.18 8.59
N LEU A 34 -3.72 2.49 7.31
CA LEU A 34 -3.56 3.84 6.79
C LEU A 34 -4.86 4.29 6.15
N THR A 35 -5.42 5.39 6.64
CA THR A 35 -6.64 6.01 6.09
C THR A 35 -6.37 7.42 5.63
N GLY A 36 -6.71 7.76 4.38
CA GLY A 36 -6.68 9.14 3.90
C GLY A 36 -6.03 9.30 2.54
N THR A 37 -5.31 10.40 2.34
CA THR A 37 -4.76 10.76 1.02
C THR A 37 -3.25 10.82 1.05
N GLY A 38 -2.53 10.07 0.21
CA GLY A 38 -1.08 10.07 0.36
C GLY A 38 -0.25 9.23 -0.58
N ALA A 39 1.06 9.27 -0.33
CA ALA A 39 2.02 8.45 -1.04
C ALA A 39 2.81 7.59 -0.05
N HIS A 40 2.75 6.27 -0.23
CA HIS A 40 3.39 5.31 0.67
C HIS A 40 4.45 4.52 -0.07
N ARG A 41 5.62 4.37 0.54
CA ARG A 41 6.74 3.69 -0.09
C ARG A 41 7.51 2.84 0.89
N ASP A 42 7.35 1.52 0.78
CA ASP A 42 8.07 0.58 1.62
C ASP A 42 9.08 -0.26 0.86
N ARG A 43 10.21 -0.55 1.52
CA ARG A 43 11.11 -1.60 1.01
C ARG A 43 10.55 -2.98 1.34
N ARG A 44 9.89 -3.14 2.48
CA ARG A 44 9.24 -4.38 2.91
C ARG A 44 8.03 -4.01 3.76
N SER A 45 6.87 -4.53 3.37
CA SER A 45 5.61 -4.37 4.08
C SER A 45 4.99 -5.73 4.39
N GLN A 46 4.36 -5.86 5.55
CA GLN A 46 3.61 -7.06 5.95
C GLN A 46 2.35 -6.64 6.71
N GLY A 47 1.19 -7.15 6.30
CA GLY A 47 -0.08 -6.86 6.97
C GLY A 47 -0.41 -5.37 6.90
N GLN A 48 -0.74 -4.87 5.71
CA GLN A 48 -1.17 -3.48 5.54
C GLN A 48 -2.62 -3.42 5.08
N ALA A 49 -3.41 -2.59 5.76
CA ALA A 49 -4.73 -2.18 5.32
C ALA A 49 -4.66 -0.70 4.93
N LEU A 50 -4.95 -0.39 3.66
CA LEU A 50 -4.83 0.96 3.11
C LEU A 50 -6.19 1.38 2.55
N THR A 51 -6.76 2.45 3.10
CA THR A 51 -8.05 2.99 2.69
C THR A 51 -7.92 4.45 2.27
N GLY A 52 -8.30 4.77 1.03
CA GLY A 52 -8.41 6.16 0.58
C GLY A 52 -7.81 6.42 -0.79
N THR A 53 -7.16 7.56 -0.97
CA THR A 53 -6.67 8.00 -2.29
C THR A 53 -5.16 8.14 -2.30
N GLY A 54 -4.44 7.45 -3.20
CA GLY A 54 -2.99 7.53 -3.11
C GLY A 54 -2.16 6.74 -4.08
N ALA A 55 -0.84 6.85 -3.89
CA ALA A 55 0.15 6.07 -4.62
C ALA A 55 0.95 5.19 -3.64
N HIS A 56 0.95 3.88 -3.89
CA HIS A 56 1.62 2.91 -3.04
C HIS A 56 2.69 2.18 -3.84
N ARG A 57 3.89 2.04 -3.25
CA ARG A 57 5.01 1.41 -3.94
C ARG A 57 5.86 0.58 -3.01
N ASP A 58 5.77 -0.73 -3.18
CA ASP A 58 6.59 -1.66 -2.41
C ASP A 58 7.61 -2.43 -3.26
N ARG A 59 8.75 -2.71 -2.63
CA ARG A 59 9.68 -3.68 -3.21
C ARG A 59 9.25 -5.11 -2.88
N ARG A 60 8.68 -5.34 -1.71
CA ARG A 60 8.16 -6.63 -1.25
C ARG A 60 6.99 -6.38 -0.32
N SER A 61 5.83 -6.91 -0.65
CA SER A 61 4.60 -6.83 0.13
C SER A 61 4.07 -8.23 0.42
N GLN A 62 3.48 -8.41 1.60
CA GLN A 62 2.77 -9.63 1.99
C GLN A 62 1.52 -9.28 2.78
N GLY A 63 0.36 -9.80 2.39
CA GLY A 63 -0.91 -9.53 3.08
C GLY A 63 -1.27 -8.05 3.01
N GLN A 64 -1.70 -7.60 1.84
CA GLN A 64 -2.19 -6.24 1.65
C GLN A 64 -3.65 -6.22 1.26
N GLU A 65 -4.40 -5.34 1.91
CA GLU A 65 -5.76 -4.98 1.54
C GLU A 65 -5.79 -3.51 1.19
N LEU A 66 -6.10 -3.19 -0.06
CA LEU A 66 -6.09 -1.84 -0.58
C LEU A 66 -7.50 -1.48 -1.05
N THR A 67 -8.11 -0.47 -0.45
CA THR A 67 -9.45 0.00 -0.78
C THR A 67 -9.41 1.48 -1.15
N GLY A 68 -9.86 1.83 -2.36
CA GLY A 68 -10.06 3.22 -2.76
C GLY A 68 -9.52 3.54 -4.15
N THR A 69 -8.94 4.73 -4.32
CA THR A 69 -8.53 5.24 -5.64
C THR A 69 -7.03 5.46 -5.70
N GLY A 70 -6.32 4.87 -6.66
CA GLY A 70 -4.87 5.04 -6.63
C GLY A 70 -4.01 4.31 -7.66
N ALA A 71 -2.70 4.46 -7.46
CA ALA A 71 -1.70 3.75 -8.23
C ALA A 71 -0.87 2.86 -7.31
N HIS A 72 -0.85 1.55 -7.58
CA HIS A 72 -0.15 0.57 -6.77
C HIS A 72 0.92 -0.11 -7.61
N ARG A 73 2.13 -0.21 -7.06
CA ARG A 73 3.26 -0.79 -7.79
C ARG A 73 4.15 -1.62 -6.90
N ASP A 74 4.10 -2.93 -7.10
CA ASP A 74 4.98 -3.84 -6.40
C ASP A 74 5.98 -4.56 -7.32
N ARG A 75 7.17 -4.80 -6.77
CA ARG A 75 8.14 -5.68 -7.43
C ARG A 75 7.84 -7.16 -7.11
N SER A 76 7.35 -7.44 -5.92
CA SER A 76 6.99 -8.79 -5.51
C SER A 76 5.91 -8.69 -4.44
N SER A 77 4.77 -9.30 -4.67
CA SER A 77 3.63 -9.29 -3.76
C SER A 77 3.10 -10.70 -3.53
N GLN A 78 2.52 -10.92 -2.36
CA GLN A 78 1.86 -12.18 -2.00
C GLN A 78 0.63 -11.88 -1.15
N GLY A 79 -0.54 -12.38 -1.53
CA GLY A 79 -1.79 -12.14 -0.81
C GLY A 79 -2.20 -10.67 -0.88
N GLN A 80 -2.72 -10.25 -2.03
CA GLN A 80 -3.23 -8.89 -2.23
C GLN A 80 -4.71 -8.92 -2.56
N ALA A 81 -5.50 -8.14 -1.84
CA ALA A 81 -6.87 -7.82 -2.18
C ALA A 81 -6.95 -6.33 -2.54
N LEU A 82 -7.43 -6.04 -3.75
CA LEU A 82 -7.51 -4.67 -4.28
C LEU A 82 -8.96 -4.36 -4.63
N THR A 83 -9.52 -3.36 -3.96
CA THR A 83 -10.89 -2.89 -4.18
C THR A 83 -10.89 -1.41 -4.58
N GLY A 84 -11.46 -1.07 -5.75
CA GLY A 84 -11.69 0.33 -6.13
C GLY A 84 -11.20 0.72 -7.52
N THR A 85 -10.67 1.94 -7.68
CA THR A 85 -10.35 2.50 -9.00
C THR A 85 -8.87 2.81 -9.13
N GLY A 86 -8.16 2.27 -10.13
CA GLY A 86 -6.73 2.53 -10.15
C GLY A 86 -5.87 1.88 -11.22
N ALA A 87 -4.56 2.10 -11.09
CA ALA A 87 -3.54 1.43 -11.88
C ALA A 87 -2.70 0.52 -10.98
N HIS A 88 -2.67 -0.76 -11.29
CA HIS A 88 -1.95 -1.77 -10.52
C HIS A 88 -0.85 -2.38 -11.39
N ARG A 89 0.39 -2.38 -10.88
CA ARG A 89 1.53 -2.93 -11.60
C ARG A 89 2.41 -3.80 -10.72
N ASP A 90 2.36 -5.08 -11.00
CA ASP A 90 3.19 -6.07 -10.33
C ASP A 90 4.22 -6.66 -11.29
N ARG A 91 5.35 -7.08 -10.72
CA ARG A 91 6.34 -7.88 -11.45
C ARG A 91 6.31 -9.34 -11.03
N ARG A 92 5.88 -9.65 -9.82
CA ARG A 92 5.72 -11.04 -9.37
C ARG A 92 4.62 -11.01 -8.35
N SER A 93 3.45 -11.51 -8.71
CA SER A 93 2.32 -11.63 -7.80
C SER A 93 2.04 -13.11 -7.51
N GLN A 94 1.47 -13.39 -6.35
CA GLN A 94 0.90 -14.68 -5.98
C GLN A 94 -0.31 -14.44 -5.08
N GLY A 95 -1.48 -14.98 -5.42
CA GLY A 95 -2.72 -14.78 -4.65
C GLY A 95 -3.18 -13.31 -4.68
N GLN A 96 -3.56 -12.83 -5.87
CA GLN A 96 -4.08 -11.48 -6.07
C GLN A 96 -5.57 -11.56 -6.42
N GLU A 97 -6.38 -10.76 -5.74
CA GLU A 97 -7.80 -10.56 -6.01
C GLU A 97 -8.03 -9.08 -6.34
N LEU A 98 -8.78 -8.81 -7.41
CA LEU A 98 -9.03 -7.47 -7.94
C LEU A 98 -10.53 -7.27 -8.12
N THR A 99 -11.09 -6.29 -7.43
CA THR A 99 -12.50 -5.91 -7.53
C THR A 99 -12.59 -4.41 -7.80
N GLY A 100 -12.89 -4.02 -9.04
CA GLY A 100 -12.92 -2.60 -9.36
C GLY A 100 -12.70 -2.27 -10.83
N THR A 101 -12.38 -1.00 -11.09
CA THR A 101 -12.14 -0.50 -12.45
C THR A 101 -10.72 0.05 -12.57
N GLY A 102 -9.97 -0.34 -13.59
CA GLY A 102 -8.57 0.05 -13.63
C GLY A 102 -7.71 -0.69 -14.62
N ALA A 103 -6.50 -0.19 -14.79
CA ALA A 103 -5.47 -0.86 -15.57
C ALA A 103 -4.67 -1.80 -14.66
N HIS A 104 -4.64 -3.08 -14.96
CA HIS A 104 -3.79 -4.06 -14.28
C HIS A 104 -2.69 -4.57 -15.21
N ARG A 105 -1.46 -4.66 -14.70
CA ARG A 105 -0.32 -5.24 -15.41
C ARG A 105 0.51 -6.09 -14.45
N ASP A 106 0.41 -7.39 -14.59
CA ASP A 106 1.40 -8.33 -14.03
C ASP A 106 2.44 -8.73 -15.08
N ARG A 107 3.68 -8.92 -14.65
CA ARG A 107 4.79 -9.39 -15.49
C ARG A 107 5.59 -10.45 -14.74
N SER A 108 4.99 -11.62 -14.58
CA SER A 108 5.59 -12.83 -13.97
C SER A 108 6.90 -13.25 -14.61
#